data_AF-A0A5C8Z515-F1
#
_entry.id   AF-A0A5C8Z515-F1
#
_cell.length_a   1.000
_cell.length_b   1.000
_cell.length_c   1.000
_cell.angle_alpha   90.00
_cell.angle_beta   90.00
_cell.angle_gamma   90.00
#
_symmetry.space_group_name_H-M   'P 1'
#
loop_
_entity.id
_entity.type
_entity.pdbx_description
1 polymer ?
#
loop_
_entity_poly.entity_id
_entity_poly.type
_entity_poly.pdbx_seq_one_letter_code
_entity_poly.pdbx_strand_id
1 'polypeptide(L)'
;MRVLKGFSLIELMIVVAIMGMLATAAIPAYQNYTLRTKISEVISLASAAKLSLYDYYLSQGSMPLTANNESAELSAVANLELSRIVANNAAVYSELSGNTDISSLTVTISGAGSAVDNKIIIFTFDASQTSGLKFYCDATQAVSILNASVTNYVADDYLPSQCRS
;
A
#
# COMPACT_ATOMS: atom_id res chain seq x y z
N MET A 1 -29.27 -6.39 -56.84
CA MET A 1 -28.69 -7.36 -55.89
C MET A 1 -27.60 -6.64 -55.12
N ARG A 2 -27.72 -6.45 -53.81
CA ARG A 2 -26.68 -5.78 -53.01
C ARG A 2 -25.54 -6.78 -52.78
N VAL A 3 -24.35 -6.49 -53.28
CA VAL A 3 -23.15 -7.27 -53.02
C VAL A 3 -22.76 -7.01 -51.56
N LEU A 4 -22.97 -7.99 -50.69
CA LEU A 4 -22.36 -7.99 -49.36
C LEU A 4 -20.88 -8.31 -49.55
N LYS A 5 -20.03 -7.27 -49.60
CA LYS A 5 -18.58 -7.42 -49.45
C LYS A 5 -18.31 -7.85 -48.00
N GLY A 6 -18.15 -9.15 -47.79
CA GLY A 6 -17.69 -9.70 -46.52
C GLY A 6 -16.18 -9.48 -46.35
N PHE A 7 -15.73 -9.32 -45.11
CA PHE A 7 -14.31 -9.35 -44.76
C PHE A 7 -13.67 -10.68 -45.17
N SER A 8 -12.44 -10.64 -45.69
CA SER A 8 -11.69 -11.84 -46.03
C SER A 8 -11.17 -12.53 -44.77
N LEU A 9 -11.17 -13.86 -44.75
CA LEU A 9 -10.53 -14.66 -43.69
C LEU A 9 -9.05 -14.26 -43.52
N ILE A 10 -8.38 -13.89 -44.62
CA ILE A 10 -6.97 -13.48 -44.56
C ILE A 10 -6.80 -12.10 -43.89
N GLU A 11 -7.76 -11.19 -44.07
CA GLU A 11 -7.74 -9.88 -43.40
C GLU A 11 -7.89 -10.06 -41.89
N LEU A 12 -8.80 -10.95 -41.48
CA LEU A 12 -9.04 -11.21 -40.07
C LEU A 12 -7.84 -11.90 -39.41
N MET A 13 -7.17 -12.84 -40.08
CA MET A 13 -5.99 -13.51 -39.54
C MET A 13 -4.80 -12.56 -39.31
N ILE A 14 -4.58 -11.60 -40.22
CA ILE A 14 -3.50 -10.61 -40.05
C ILE A 14 -3.81 -9.68 -38.87
N VAL A 15 -5.07 -9.25 -38.72
CA VAL A 15 -5.49 -8.41 -37.58
C VAL A 15 -5.26 -9.13 -36.25
N VAL A 16 -5.64 -10.42 -36.17
CA VAL A 16 -5.43 -11.22 -34.94
C VAL A 16 -3.93 -11.40 -34.65
N ALA A 17 -3.09 -11.58 -35.67
CA ALA A 17 -1.65 -11.69 -35.49
C ALA A 17 -1.02 -10.41 -34.92
N ILE A 18 -1.41 -9.25 -35.43
CA ILE A 18 -0.92 -7.95 -34.92
C ILE A 18 -1.44 -7.69 -33.51
N MET A 19 -2.72 -7.98 -33.24
CA MET A 19 -3.30 -7.86 -31.90
C MET A 19 -2.60 -8.76 -30.89
N GLY A 20 -2.18 -9.97 -31.27
CA GLY A 20 -1.41 -10.88 -30.42
C GLY A 20 -0.05 -10.30 -29.99
N MET A 21 0.68 -9.66 -30.91
CA MET A 21 1.95 -9.00 -30.59
C MET A 21 1.76 -7.83 -29.61
N LEU A 22 0.77 -6.96 -29.86
CA LEU A 22 0.50 -5.82 -29.00
C LEU A 22 0.01 -6.24 -27.60
N ALA A 23 -0.82 -7.28 -27.52
CA ALA A 23 -1.36 -7.79 -26.26
C ALA A 23 -0.26 -8.24 -25.29
N THR A 24 0.81 -8.86 -25.80
CA THR A 24 1.89 -9.38 -24.97
C THR A 24 2.60 -8.27 -24.17
N ALA A 25 2.77 -7.08 -24.75
CA ALA A 25 3.36 -5.93 -24.05
C ALA A 25 2.32 -5.15 -23.21
N ALA A 26 1.08 -5.08 -23.67
CA ALA A 26 0.03 -4.28 -23.03
C ALA A 26 -0.53 -4.92 -21.75
N ILE A 27 -0.69 -6.25 -21.72
CA ILE A 27 -1.25 -6.97 -20.57
C ILE A 27 -0.44 -6.75 -19.27
N PRO A 28 0.89 -6.96 -19.22
CA PRO A 28 1.64 -6.78 -17.98
C PRO A 28 1.65 -5.32 -17.50
N ALA A 29 1.70 -4.37 -18.44
CA ALA A 29 1.62 -2.94 -18.10
C ALA A 29 0.26 -2.57 -17.49
N TYR A 30 -0.85 -3.10 -18.05
CA TYR A 30 -2.19 -2.88 -17.50
C TYR A 30 -2.36 -3.54 -16.12
N GLN A 31 -1.82 -4.75 -15.93
CA GLN A 31 -1.82 -5.43 -14.64
C GLN A 31 -1.11 -4.58 -13.57
N ASN A 32 0.10 -4.10 -13.85
CA ASN A 32 0.86 -3.24 -12.93
C ASN A 32 0.09 -1.95 -12.58
N TYR A 33 -0.55 -1.33 -13.57
CA TYR A 33 -1.38 -0.15 -13.34
C TYR A 33 -2.53 -0.45 -12.39
N THR A 34 -3.30 -1.52 -12.64
CA THR A 34 -4.43 -1.89 -11.77
C THR A 34 -3.99 -2.25 -10.35
N LEU A 35 -2.83 -2.92 -10.18
CA LEU A 35 -2.25 -3.24 -8.88
C LEU A 35 -1.88 -1.98 -8.11
N ARG A 36 -1.24 -1.02 -8.78
CA ARG A 36 -0.88 0.28 -8.17
C ARG A 36 -2.09 1.09 -7.75
N THR A 37 -3.18 1.06 -8.52
CA THR A 37 -4.45 1.72 -8.14
C THR A 37 -5.02 1.10 -6.88
N LYS A 38 -5.09 -0.23 -6.79
CA LYS A 38 -5.58 -0.94 -5.59
C LYS A 38 -4.71 -0.69 -4.37
N ILE A 39 -3.39 -0.66 -4.53
CA ILE A 39 -2.47 -0.32 -3.44
C ILE A 39 -2.63 1.12 -2.99
N SER A 40 -2.84 2.05 -3.93
CA SER A 40 -3.11 3.46 -3.61
C SER A 40 -4.41 3.63 -2.82
N GLU A 41 -5.43 2.81 -3.09
CA GLU A 41 -6.65 2.74 -2.28
C GLU A 41 -6.32 2.33 -0.83
N VAL A 42 -5.57 1.24 -0.63
CA VAL A 42 -5.18 0.80 0.72
C VAL A 42 -4.35 1.87 1.44
N ILE A 43 -3.42 2.52 0.75
CA ILE A 43 -2.62 3.62 1.31
C ILE A 43 -3.51 4.82 1.67
N SER A 44 -4.51 5.13 0.84
CA SER A 44 -5.47 6.19 1.15
C SER A 44 -6.30 5.85 2.40
N LEU A 45 -6.76 4.60 2.55
CA LEU A 45 -7.48 4.17 3.74
C LEU A 45 -6.57 4.22 4.98
N ALA A 46 -5.34 3.74 4.86
CA ALA A 46 -4.35 3.80 5.94
C ALA A 46 -3.96 5.24 6.28
N SER A 47 -4.00 6.18 5.34
CA SER A 47 -3.72 7.59 5.61
C SER A 47 -4.74 8.24 6.56
N ALA A 48 -5.96 7.68 6.68
CA ALA A 48 -6.91 8.13 7.70
C ALA A 48 -6.38 7.88 9.12
N ALA A 49 -5.64 6.79 9.34
CA ALA A 49 -4.97 6.50 10.61
C ALA A 49 -3.94 7.56 11.01
N LYS A 50 -3.31 8.22 10.02
CA LYS A 50 -2.34 9.29 10.27
C LYS A 50 -2.94 10.44 11.06
N LEU A 51 -4.19 10.79 10.79
CA LEU A 51 -4.83 11.91 11.48
C LEU A 51 -5.09 11.60 12.95
N SER A 52 -5.58 10.40 13.24
CA SER A 52 -5.85 9.95 14.62
C SER A 52 -4.57 9.85 15.45
N LEU A 53 -3.47 9.38 14.86
CA LEU A 53 -2.16 9.32 15.53
C LEU A 53 -1.55 10.70 15.72
N TYR A 54 -1.73 11.60 14.76
CA TYR A 54 -1.29 12.98 14.87
C TYR A 54 -2.01 13.72 15.99
N ASP A 55 -3.33 13.57 16.10
CA ASP A 55 -4.15 14.17 17.15
C ASP A 55 -3.75 13.65 18.54
N TYR A 56 -3.51 12.33 18.65
CA TYR A 56 -3.01 11.72 19.88
C TYR A 56 -1.67 12.32 20.31
N TYR A 57 -0.69 12.40 19.40
CA TYR A 57 0.63 12.98 19.68
C TYR A 57 0.53 14.44 20.12
N LEU A 58 -0.37 15.24 19.52
CA LEU A 58 -0.59 16.62 19.93
C LEU A 58 -1.22 16.73 21.33
N SER A 59 -2.11 15.80 21.70
CA SER A 59 -2.78 15.82 23.00
C SER A 59 -1.90 15.29 24.13
N GLN A 60 -1.11 14.25 23.88
CA GLN A 60 -0.35 13.54 24.92
C GLN A 60 1.14 13.87 24.92
N GLY A 61 1.67 14.41 23.81
CA GLY A 61 3.08 14.74 23.66
C GLY A 61 3.99 13.54 23.38
N SER A 62 3.42 12.34 23.22
CA SER A 62 4.11 11.11 22.81
C SER A 62 3.20 10.22 21.94
N MET A 63 3.77 9.27 21.19
CA MET A 63 3.00 8.25 20.48
C MET A 63 2.39 7.24 21.46
N PRO A 64 1.34 6.51 21.05
CA PRO A 64 0.79 5.45 21.87
C PRO A 64 1.86 4.42 22.18
N LEU A 65 1.86 3.88 23.39
CA LEU A 65 2.95 3.07 23.93
C LEU A 65 2.69 1.57 23.90
N THR A 66 1.44 1.17 23.69
CA THR A 66 1.06 -0.24 23.70
C THR A 66 -0.05 -0.47 22.69
N ALA A 67 -0.04 -1.64 22.05
CA ALA A 67 -1.02 -2.09 21.07
C ALA A 67 -2.43 -2.38 21.67
N ASN A 68 -2.76 -1.75 22.81
CA ASN A 68 -3.82 -2.15 23.72
C ASN A 68 -5.08 -1.30 23.52
N ASN A 69 -5.65 -1.28 22.32
CA ASN A 69 -6.98 -0.73 22.05
C ASN A 69 -7.17 0.71 22.56
N GLU A 70 -6.14 1.54 22.47
CA GLU A 70 -6.34 2.96 22.71
C GLU A 70 -7.17 3.56 21.56
N SER A 71 -8.00 4.57 21.85
CA SER A 71 -8.98 5.12 20.89
C SER A 71 -8.37 5.58 19.55
N ALA A 72 -7.08 5.96 19.56
CA ALA A 72 -6.32 6.29 18.36
C ALA A 72 -6.00 5.07 17.48
N GLU A 73 -5.70 3.93 18.09
CA GLU A 73 -5.41 2.66 17.41
C GLU A 73 -6.67 2.03 16.80
N LEU A 74 -7.76 2.02 17.57
CA LEU A 74 -9.03 1.45 17.13
C LEU A 74 -9.58 2.22 15.92
N SER A 75 -9.42 3.55 15.89
CA SER A 75 -9.84 4.39 14.76
C SER A 75 -8.94 4.22 13.52
N ALA A 76 -7.64 4.04 13.74
CA ALA A 76 -6.66 3.78 12.69
C ALA A 76 -6.90 2.43 11.99
N VAL A 77 -7.26 1.41 12.77
CA VAL A 77 -7.49 0.04 12.32
C VAL A 77 -8.90 -0.16 11.75
N ALA A 78 -9.93 0.44 12.33
CA ALA A 78 -11.33 0.20 11.96
C ALA A 78 -11.66 0.51 10.48
N ASN A 79 -11.02 1.50 9.88
CA ASN A 79 -11.26 1.83 8.46
C ASN A 79 -10.62 0.81 7.50
N LEU A 80 -9.58 0.10 7.93
CA LEU A 80 -8.88 -0.90 7.14
C LEU A 80 -9.59 -2.25 7.15
N GLU A 81 -10.26 -2.58 8.26
CA GLU A 81 -11.10 -3.78 8.43
C GLU A 81 -12.26 -3.85 7.42
N LEU A 82 -12.73 -2.70 6.92
CA LEU A 82 -13.81 -2.61 5.94
C LEU A 82 -13.36 -2.82 4.50
N SER A 83 -12.04 -2.85 4.25
CA SER A 83 -11.50 -3.01 2.91
C SER A 83 -11.47 -4.48 2.51
N ARG A 84 -12.03 -4.81 1.34
CA ARG A 84 -11.90 -6.14 0.74
C ARG A 84 -10.47 -6.46 0.26
N ILE A 85 -9.57 -5.47 0.31
CA ILE A 85 -8.20 -5.57 -0.19
C ILE A 85 -7.19 -5.75 0.98
N VAL A 86 -7.66 -5.66 2.22
CA VAL A 86 -6.85 -5.84 3.43
C VAL A 86 -7.21 -7.17 4.08
N ALA A 87 -6.23 -8.06 4.24
CA ALA A 87 -6.44 -9.33 4.94
C ALA A 87 -6.25 -9.23 6.45
N ASN A 88 -5.26 -8.44 6.85
CA ASN A 88 -4.93 -8.20 8.25
C ASN A 88 -4.33 -6.81 8.35
N ASN A 89 -4.55 -6.17 9.48
CA ASN A 89 -3.88 -4.94 9.87
C ASN A 89 -3.38 -5.15 11.31
N ALA A 90 -2.22 -4.59 11.62
CA ALA A 90 -1.63 -4.69 12.93
C ALA A 90 -0.90 -3.38 13.22
N ALA A 91 -1.32 -2.71 14.27
CA ALA A 91 -0.63 -1.54 14.76
C ALA A 91 0.41 -2.00 15.80
N VAL A 92 1.67 -1.62 15.59
CA VAL A 92 2.80 -1.93 16.46
C VAL A 92 3.42 -0.61 16.89
N TYR A 93 3.41 -0.38 18.18
CA TYR A 93 3.94 0.82 18.80
C TYR A 93 5.18 0.49 19.60
N SER A 94 6.18 1.36 19.50
CA SER A 94 7.41 1.20 20.25
C SER A 94 7.96 2.57 20.61
N GLU A 95 8.01 2.87 21.91
CA GLU A 95 8.99 3.84 22.37
C GLU A 95 10.35 3.16 22.34
N LEU A 96 11.23 3.62 21.45
CA LEU A 96 12.63 3.28 21.57
C LEU A 96 13.22 4.19 22.65
N SER A 97 13.67 3.60 23.76
CA SER A 97 14.39 4.30 24.82
C SER A 97 15.48 5.22 24.23
N GLY A 98 15.39 6.53 24.45
CA GLY A 98 16.36 7.52 23.96
C GLY A 98 15.85 8.56 22.96
N ASN A 99 14.61 9.05 23.14
CA ASN A 99 13.95 10.08 22.32
C ASN A 99 13.41 9.62 20.95
N THR A 100 13.33 8.32 20.67
CA THR A 100 12.79 7.83 19.39
C THR A 100 11.36 7.35 19.56
N ASP A 101 10.45 8.31 19.49
CA ASP A 101 9.01 8.07 19.64
C ASP A 101 8.42 7.68 18.28
N ILE A 102 8.19 6.37 18.08
CA ILE A 102 7.83 5.80 16.78
C ILE A 102 6.60 4.91 16.91
N SER A 103 5.67 5.07 15.96
CA SER A 103 4.54 4.16 15.77
C SER A 103 4.59 3.54 14.38
N SER A 104 4.14 2.30 14.24
CA SER A 104 4.02 1.67 12.94
C SER A 104 2.68 0.97 12.76
N LEU A 105 2.11 1.05 11.57
CA LEU A 105 0.92 0.34 11.17
C LEU A 105 1.27 -0.56 10.00
N THR A 106 1.16 -1.86 10.21
CA THR A 106 1.39 -2.87 9.19
C THR A 106 0.07 -3.30 8.58
N VAL A 107 -0.03 -3.24 7.26
CA VAL A 107 -1.21 -3.67 6.50
C VAL A 107 -0.81 -4.79 5.56
N THR A 108 -1.53 -5.90 5.63
CA THR A 108 -1.35 -7.07 4.76
C THR A 108 -2.37 -7.03 3.63
N ILE A 109 -1.90 -7.07 2.39
CA ILE A 109 -2.73 -7.00 1.20
C ILE A 109 -3.32 -8.38 0.87
N SER A 110 -4.58 -8.43 0.44
CA SER A 110 -5.24 -9.63 -0.06
C SER A 110 -6.25 -9.27 -1.14
N GLY A 111 -6.44 -10.12 -2.15
CA GLY A 111 -7.42 -9.86 -3.22
C GLY A 111 -7.07 -8.71 -4.17
N ALA A 112 -5.84 -8.19 -4.12
CA ALA A 112 -5.35 -7.21 -5.08
C ALA A 112 -4.78 -7.90 -6.33
N GLY A 113 -4.07 -9.02 -6.14
CA GLY A 113 -3.50 -9.86 -7.19
C GLY A 113 -2.23 -10.55 -6.70
N SER A 114 -1.89 -11.70 -7.31
CA SER A 114 -0.82 -12.59 -6.83
C SER A 114 0.57 -11.96 -6.68
N ALA A 115 0.86 -10.87 -7.40
CA ALA A 115 2.12 -10.14 -7.29
C ALA A 115 2.28 -9.35 -5.97
N VAL A 116 1.16 -9.05 -5.29
CA VAL A 116 1.10 -8.18 -4.10
C VAL A 116 0.31 -8.80 -2.94
N ASP A 117 -0.49 -9.83 -3.19
CA ASP A 117 -1.21 -10.56 -2.14
C ASP A 117 -0.25 -11.20 -1.14
N ASN A 118 -0.65 -11.22 0.13
CA ASN A 118 0.13 -11.64 1.30
C ASN A 118 1.41 -10.82 1.54
N LYS A 119 1.66 -9.76 0.77
CA LYS A 119 2.72 -8.80 1.05
C LYS A 119 2.20 -7.70 1.97
N ILE A 120 3.12 -7.08 2.68
CA ILE A 120 2.80 -6.03 3.64
C ILE A 120 3.25 -4.64 3.17
N ILE A 121 2.52 -3.63 3.63
CA ILE A 121 2.89 -2.22 3.59
C ILE A 121 3.03 -1.77 5.04
N ILE A 122 4.14 -1.10 5.35
CA ILE A 122 4.38 -0.58 6.69
C ILE A 122 4.33 0.93 6.64
N PHE A 123 3.42 1.49 7.43
CA PHE A 123 3.31 2.91 7.68
C PHE A 123 4.09 3.21 8.95
N THR A 124 5.10 4.06 8.88
CA THR A 124 5.91 4.44 10.04
C THR A 124 5.70 5.92 10.35
N PHE A 125 5.37 6.20 11.60
CA PHE A 125 5.21 7.52 12.17
C PHE A 125 6.41 7.78 13.06
N ASP A 126 7.24 8.73 12.67
CA ASP A 126 8.46 9.08 13.38
C ASP A 126 8.29 10.46 14.02
N ALA A 127 8.12 10.46 15.34
CA ALA A 127 8.05 11.65 16.19
C ALA A 127 9.39 11.99 16.86
N SER A 128 10.44 11.20 16.62
CA SER A 128 11.79 11.45 17.12
C SER A 128 12.43 12.71 16.56
N GLN A 129 11.86 13.27 15.50
CA GLN A 129 12.49 14.31 14.71
C GLN A 129 12.22 15.68 15.30
N THR A 130 13.29 16.47 15.47
CA THR A 130 13.21 17.90 15.87
C THR A 130 12.45 18.78 14.88
N SER A 131 12.17 18.28 13.67
CA SER A 131 11.43 18.97 12.61
C SER A 131 9.94 18.60 12.56
N GLY A 132 9.42 17.91 13.57
CA GLY A 132 8.03 17.46 13.65
C GLY A 132 7.80 16.07 13.07
N LEU A 133 6.55 15.62 13.11
CA LEU A 133 6.13 14.26 12.76
C LEU A 133 6.37 13.93 11.29
N LYS A 134 7.19 12.91 11.03
CA LYS A 134 7.38 12.34 9.69
C LYS A 134 6.55 11.08 9.50
N PHE A 135 6.06 10.90 8.28
CA PHE A 135 5.28 9.73 7.89
C PHE A 135 5.93 9.07 6.69
N TYR A 136 6.23 7.78 6.85
CA TYR A 136 6.79 6.92 5.82
C TYR A 136 5.79 5.80 5.54
N CYS A 137 5.78 5.30 4.31
CA CYS A 137 4.88 4.20 3.88
C CYS A 137 5.62 3.15 3.05
N ASP A 138 6.93 3.03 3.31
CA ASP A 138 7.84 2.09 2.68
C ASP A 138 8.44 1.13 3.71
N ALA A 139 8.74 -0.09 3.30
CA ALA A 139 9.27 -1.13 4.17
C ALA A 139 10.77 -0.95 4.48
N THR A 140 11.56 -0.35 3.59
CA THR A 140 13.00 -0.12 3.78
C THR A 140 13.23 0.87 4.93
N GLN A 141 12.45 1.94 4.98
CA GLN A 141 12.50 2.91 6.08
C GLN A 141 11.92 2.34 7.38
N ALA A 142 10.91 1.47 7.30
CA ALA A 142 10.38 0.80 8.49
C ALA A 142 11.41 -0.17 9.11
N VAL A 143 12.16 -0.91 8.29
CA VAL A 143 13.20 -1.86 8.73
C VAL A 143 14.34 -1.16 9.46
N SER A 144 14.78 0.00 8.95
CA SER A 144 15.87 0.79 9.56
C SER A 144 15.46 1.44 10.88
N ILE A 145 14.20 1.84 11.01
CA ILE A 145 13.66 2.54 12.17
C ILE A 145 13.21 1.56 13.27
N LEU A 146 12.58 0.43 12.91
CA LEU A 146 12.00 -0.53 13.85
C LEU A 146 12.93 -1.72 14.18
N ASN A 147 14.12 -1.78 13.56
CA ASN A 147 15.02 -2.96 13.62
C ASN A 147 14.31 -4.29 13.29
N ALA A 148 13.23 -4.22 12.50
CA ALA A 148 12.42 -5.37 12.14
C ALA A 148 12.90 -5.93 10.79
N SER A 149 13.33 -7.19 10.77
CA SER A 149 13.68 -7.89 9.52
C SER A 149 12.42 -8.25 8.74
N VAL A 150 11.92 -7.33 7.93
CA VAL A 150 10.76 -7.55 7.06
C VAL A 150 11.23 -7.85 5.64
N THR A 151 10.94 -9.06 5.16
CA THR A 151 11.33 -9.51 3.81
C THR A 151 10.15 -9.70 2.85
N ASN A 152 8.91 -9.58 3.35
CA ASN A 152 7.69 -9.84 2.59
C ASN A 152 6.86 -8.56 2.35
N TYR A 153 7.47 -7.56 1.72
CA TYR A 153 6.85 -6.26 1.46
C TYR A 153 6.52 -6.05 -0.02
N VAL A 154 5.57 -5.15 -0.28
CA VAL A 154 5.18 -4.74 -1.63
C VAL A 154 6.35 -4.03 -2.31
N ALA A 155 6.70 -4.44 -3.54
CA ALA A 155 7.79 -3.82 -4.29
C ALA A 155 7.44 -2.39 -4.75
N ASP A 156 8.45 -1.52 -4.83
CA ASP A 156 8.34 -0.09 -5.18
C ASP A 156 7.62 0.17 -6.51
N ASP A 157 7.71 -0.75 -7.47
CA ASP A 157 7.02 -0.68 -8.76
C ASP A 157 5.51 -0.51 -8.58
N TYR A 158 4.94 -1.11 -7.53
CA TYR A 158 3.52 -1.07 -7.22
C TYR A 158 3.13 0.03 -6.22
N LEU A 159 4.10 0.73 -5.63
CA LEU A 159 3.86 1.82 -4.68
C LEU A 159 3.62 3.17 -5.40
N PRO A 160 2.82 4.08 -4.84
CA PRO A 160 2.72 5.46 -5.30
C PRO A 160 4.01 6.24 -5.00
N SER A 161 4.23 7.37 -5.67
CA SER A 161 5.48 8.15 -5.53
C SER A 161 5.75 8.66 -4.11
N GLN A 162 4.71 8.77 -3.28
CA GLN A 162 4.82 9.21 -1.88
C GLN A 162 5.37 8.11 -0.95
N CYS A 163 5.36 6.86 -1.41
CA CYS A 163 5.76 5.67 -0.65
C CYS A 163 6.93 4.93 -1.31
N ARG A 164 7.62 5.55 -2.25
CA ARG A 164 8.83 4.99 -2.84
C ARG A 164 10.03 5.52 -2.09
N SER A 165 11.02 4.65 -1.88
CA SER A 165 12.29 4.98 -1.22
C SER A 165 13.25 5.74 -2.13
#